data_AF-A0A967W0K8-F1
#
_entry.id   AF-A0A967W0K8-F1
#
_cell.length_a   1.000
_cell.length_b   1.000
_cell.length_c   1.000
_cell.angle_alpha   90.00
_cell.angle_beta   90.00
_cell.angle_gamma   90.00
#
_symmetry.space_group_name_H-M   'P 1'
#
loop_
_entity.id
_entity.type
_entity.pdbx_description
1 polymer ?
#
loop_
_entity_poly.entity_id
_entity_poly.type
_entity_poly.pdbx_seq_one_letter_code
_entity_poly.pdbx_strand_id
1 'polypeptide(L)'
;EYAAEVEGEGHDEDHFAFFRDDRDFTNLQLCELPKGDFGFTIARQFLFSTFSYFQYERLKEAKDEQFAGMIQKHLKEIKYHLRHSREWVLRLGDGTKESHDRIQESFDELWMYTNELFYMDEV
;
A
#
# COMPACT_ATOMS: atom_id res chain seq x y z
N GLU A 1 0.51 1.98 18.84
CA GLU A 1 -0.02 1.09 19.89
C GLU A 1 0.33 -0.38 19.66
N TYR A 2 -0.46 -1.20 18.95
CA TYR A 2 -0.27 -2.68 18.95
C TYR A 2 1.13 -3.19 18.56
N ALA A 3 1.80 -2.57 17.57
CA ALA A 3 3.18 -2.94 17.23
C ALA A 3 4.16 -2.74 18.41
N ALA A 4 3.98 -1.68 19.19
CA ALA A 4 4.79 -1.40 20.37
C ALA A 4 4.48 -2.36 21.54
N GLU A 5 3.22 -2.77 21.67
CA GLU A 5 2.82 -3.81 22.65
C GLU A 5 3.50 -5.15 22.35
N VAL A 6 3.61 -5.51 21.05
CA VAL A 6 4.30 -6.72 20.60
C VAL A 6 5.81 -6.63 20.80
N GLU A 7 6.42 -5.47 20.53
CA GLU A 7 7.85 -5.22 20.74
C GLU A 7 8.22 -5.29 22.23
N GLY A 8 7.40 -4.73 23.12
CA GLY A 8 7.57 -4.84 24.57
C GLY A 8 8.68 -3.98 25.17
N GLU A 9 9.23 -3.01 24.40
CA GLU A 9 10.33 -2.13 24.83
C GLU A 9 9.85 -0.81 25.48
N GLY A 10 8.53 -0.63 25.62
CA GLY A 10 7.95 0.59 26.21
C GLY A 10 7.86 1.77 25.24
N HIS A 11 8.03 1.53 23.95
CA HIS A 11 7.74 2.49 22.89
C HIS A 11 6.23 2.68 22.67
N ASP A 12 5.88 3.65 21.85
CA ASP A 12 4.53 3.95 21.36
C ASP A 12 4.54 4.23 19.85
N GLU A 13 3.39 4.53 19.24
CA GLU A 13 3.31 4.86 17.81
C GLU A 13 4.12 6.10 17.42
N ASP A 14 4.28 7.07 18.32
CA ASP A 14 5.05 8.28 18.05
C ASP A 14 6.53 7.93 17.94
N HIS A 15 7.03 7.00 18.76
CA HIS A 15 8.38 6.45 18.61
C HIS A 15 8.60 5.87 17.21
N PHE A 16 7.71 4.96 16.77
CA PHE A 16 7.82 4.35 15.43
C PHE A 16 7.67 5.36 14.29
N ALA A 17 6.92 6.44 14.48
CA ALA A 17 6.70 7.44 13.43
C ALA A 17 7.82 8.48 13.34
N PHE A 18 8.39 8.92 14.47
CA PHE A 18 9.23 10.12 14.54
C PHE A 18 10.67 9.88 15.00
N PHE A 19 10.97 8.75 15.64
CA PHE A 19 12.26 8.51 16.28
C PHE A 19 13.10 7.40 15.61
N ARG A 20 12.58 6.81 14.53
CA ARG A 20 13.32 5.89 13.64
C ARG A 20 14.09 6.66 12.56
N ASP A 21 15.28 6.19 12.21
CA ASP A 21 16.02 6.72 11.06
C ASP A 21 15.58 6.06 9.74
N ASP A 22 16.13 6.50 8.61
CA ASP A 22 15.77 6.01 7.27
C ASP A 22 16.03 4.51 7.07
N ARG A 23 16.98 3.92 7.79
CA ARG A 23 17.32 2.49 7.72
C ARG A 23 16.41 1.63 8.58
N ASP A 24 15.76 2.23 9.57
CA ASP A 24 14.83 1.55 10.47
C ASP A 24 13.39 1.48 9.89
N PHE A 25 13.11 2.17 8.78
CA PHE A 25 11.84 2.07 8.08
C PHE A 25 11.79 0.82 7.17
N THR A 26 10.67 0.10 7.25
CA THR A 26 10.41 -1.15 6.53
C THR A 26 9.20 -1.02 5.60
N ASN A 27 8.89 0.20 5.13
CA ASN A 27 7.83 0.41 4.14
C ASN A 27 8.22 -0.17 2.79
N LEU A 28 7.21 -0.50 1.99
CA LEU A 28 7.40 -0.78 0.57
C LEU A 28 7.95 0.47 -0.12
N GLN A 29 8.95 0.31 -0.98
CA GLN A 29 9.55 1.39 -1.78
C GLN A 29 8.53 2.05 -2.69
N LEU A 30 7.48 1.33 -3.10
CA LEU A 30 6.36 1.90 -3.84
C LEU A 30 5.74 3.09 -3.10
N CYS A 31 5.67 3.05 -1.76
CA CYS A 31 4.95 4.00 -0.92
C CYS A 31 5.73 5.30 -0.65
N GLU A 32 7.06 5.32 -0.80
CA GLU A 32 7.91 6.49 -0.55
C GLU A 32 8.14 7.36 -1.80
N LEU A 33 7.73 6.87 -2.98
CA LEU A 33 7.88 7.62 -4.24
C LEU A 33 7.23 9.01 -4.16
N PRO A 34 7.72 9.99 -4.94
CA PRO A 34 7.06 11.28 -5.05
C PRO A 34 5.62 11.14 -5.54
N LYS A 35 4.79 12.17 -5.34
CA LYS A 35 3.39 12.14 -5.80
C LYS A 35 3.28 12.06 -7.33
N GLY A 36 4.23 12.67 -8.05
CA GLY A 36 4.16 12.77 -9.51
C GLY A 36 2.93 13.56 -9.96
N ASP A 37 2.43 13.26 -11.16
CA ASP A 37 1.14 13.77 -11.62
C ASP A 37 -0.04 12.91 -11.11
N PHE A 38 -1.26 13.25 -11.52
CA PHE A 38 -2.45 12.52 -11.07
C PHE A 38 -2.47 11.07 -11.55
N GLY A 39 -2.01 10.78 -12.77
CA GLY A 39 -1.91 9.42 -13.30
C GLY A 39 -0.95 8.58 -12.47
N PHE A 40 0.20 9.15 -12.14
CA PHE A 40 1.23 8.50 -11.30
C PHE A 40 0.68 8.14 -9.91
N THR A 41 0.05 9.09 -9.23
CA THR A 41 -0.55 8.83 -7.91
C THR A 41 -1.66 7.78 -7.99
N ILE A 42 -2.51 7.81 -9.02
CA ILE A 42 -3.58 6.82 -9.19
C ILE A 42 -3.04 5.43 -9.50
N ALA A 43 -2.06 5.29 -10.40
CA ALA A 43 -1.43 4.02 -10.72
C ALA A 43 -0.77 3.41 -9.49
N ARG A 44 -0.01 4.21 -8.73
CA ARG A 44 0.60 3.79 -7.45
C ARG A 44 -0.47 3.32 -6.46
N GLN A 45 -1.52 4.11 -6.27
CA GLN A 45 -2.60 3.76 -5.35
C GLN A 45 -3.31 2.47 -5.79
N PHE A 46 -3.50 2.27 -7.10
CA PHE A 46 -4.13 1.07 -7.64
C PHE A 46 -3.29 -0.17 -7.39
N LEU A 47 -1.99 -0.13 -7.68
CA LEU A 47 -1.06 -1.24 -7.44
C LEU A 47 -1.06 -1.63 -5.96
N PHE A 48 -0.84 -0.64 -5.07
CA PHE A 48 -0.83 -0.88 -3.63
C PHE A 48 -2.17 -1.40 -3.11
N SER A 49 -3.30 -0.75 -3.45
CA SER A 49 -4.62 -1.14 -2.95
C SER A 49 -5.05 -2.53 -3.45
N THR A 50 -4.64 -2.92 -4.66
CA THR A 50 -4.91 -4.25 -5.21
C THR A 50 -4.16 -5.31 -4.42
N PHE A 51 -2.87 -5.10 -4.18
CA PHE A 51 -2.06 -5.99 -3.37
C PHE A 51 -2.60 -6.10 -1.93
N SER A 52 -2.79 -4.96 -1.25
CA SER A 52 -3.29 -4.92 0.13
C SER A 52 -4.65 -5.58 0.26
N TYR A 53 -5.53 -5.49 -0.74
CA TYR A 53 -6.82 -6.18 -0.72
C TYR A 53 -6.65 -7.69 -0.56
N PHE A 54 -5.83 -8.32 -1.41
CA PHE A 54 -5.61 -9.76 -1.36
C PHE A 54 -4.81 -10.17 -0.12
N GLN A 55 -3.83 -9.37 0.26
CA GLN A 55 -3.05 -9.59 1.47
C GLN A 55 -3.96 -9.57 2.71
N TYR A 56 -4.86 -8.57 2.83
CA TYR A 56 -5.73 -8.41 3.99
C TYR A 56 -6.85 -9.44 4.02
N GLU A 57 -7.36 -9.88 2.85
CA GLU A 57 -8.29 -11.02 2.78
C GLU A 57 -7.67 -12.30 3.34
N ARG A 58 -6.34 -12.44 3.34
CA ARG A 58 -5.62 -13.54 3.98
C ARG A 58 -5.28 -13.27 5.44
N LEU A 59 -4.76 -12.08 5.75
CA LEU A 59 -4.32 -11.70 7.10
C LEU A 59 -5.49 -11.60 8.10
N LYS A 60 -6.72 -11.37 7.63
CA LYS A 60 -7.92 -11.36 8.50
C LYS A 60 -8.20 -12.70 9.19
N GLU A 61 -7.56 -13.78 8.71
CA GLU A 61 -7.65 -15.14 9.25
C GLU A 61 -6.42 -15.50 10.12
N ALA A 62 -5.60 -14.51 10.49
CA ALA A 62 -4.47 -14.71 11.40
C ALA A 62 -4.93 -15.23 12.77
N LYS A 63 -4.07 -16.01 13.42
CA LYS A 63 -4.36 -16.59 14.75
C LYS A 63 -4.42 -15.54 15.85
N ASP A 64 -3.68 -14.45 15.69
CA ASP A 64 -3.73 -13.34 16.63
C ASP A 64 -5.05 -12.58 16.44
N GLU A 65 -5.93 -12.66 17.45
CA GLU A 65 -7.28 -12.11 17.39
C GLU A 65 -7.30 -10.58 17.32
N GLN A 66 -6.37 -9.90 17.99
CA GLN A 66 -6.28 -8.44 17.99
C GLN A 66 -5.84 -7.96 16.61
N PHE A 67 -4.78 -8.56 16.07
CA PHE A 67 -4.30 -8.27 14.72
C PHE A 67 -5.38 -8.58 13.67
N ALA A 68 -5.99 -9.76 13.72
CA ALA A 68 -7.05 -10.14 12.78
C ALA A 68 -8.24 -9.16 12.84
N GLY A 69 -8.65 -8.74 14.04
CA GLY A 69 -9.70 -7.74 14.24
C GLY A 69 -9.36 -6.38 13.61
N MET A 70 -8.12 -5.91 13.75
CA MET A 70 -7.64 -4.69 13.09
C MET A 70 -7.68 -4.83 11.56
N ILE A 71 -7.18 -5.94 11.02
CA ILE A 71 -7.18 -6.19 9.57
C ILE A 71 -8.62 -6.22 9.02
N GLN A 72 -9.57 -6.85 9.71
CA GLN A 72 -10.97 -6.87 9.29
C GLN A 72 -11.58 -5.47 9.21
N LYS A 73 -11.20 -4.56 10.12
CA LYS A 73 -11.63 -3.16 10.08
C LYS A 73 -11.01 -2.45 8.88
N HIS A 74 -9.68 -2.54 8.70
CA HIS A 74 -8.97 -1.87 7.62
C HIS A 74 -9.32 -2.39 6.23
N LEU A 75 -9.65 -3.68 6.09
CA LEU A 75 -10.09 -4.28 4.83
C LEU A 75 -11.32 -3.56 4.24
N LYS A 76 -12.18 -2.96 5.07
CA LYS A 76 -13.29 -2.13 4.59
C LYS A 76 -12.76 -0.88 3.89
N GLU A 77 -11.75 -0.22 4.43
CA GLU A 77 -11.10 0.97 3.86
C GLU A 77 -10.35 0.62 2.57
N ILE A 78 -9.59 -0.48 2.57
CA ILE A 78 -8.88 -0.98 1.38
C ILE A 78 -9.83 -1.25 0.22
N LYS A 79 -11.03 -1.81 0.47
CA LYS A 79 -12.07 -1.98 -0.56
C LYS A 79 -12.48 -0.65 -1.20
N TYR A 80 -12.56 0.42 -0.42
CA TYR A 80 -12.84 1.76 -0.95
C TYR A 80 -11.67 2.30 -1.78
N HIS A 81 -10.43 2.16 -1.32
CA HIS A 81 -9.24 2.61 -2.05
C HIS A 81 -9.08 1.87 -3.38
N LEU A 82 -9.28 0.56 -3.40
CA LEU A 82 -9.23 -0.25 -4.61
C LEU A 82 -10.32 0.16 -5.61
N ARG A 83 -11.57 0.34 -5.15
CA ARG A 83 -12.65 0.82 -6.00
C ARG A 83 -12.32 2.18 -6.61
N HIS A 84 -11.90 3.14 -5.79
CA HIS A 84 -11.60 4.50 -6.22
C HIS A 84 -10.47 4.55 -7.26
N SER A 85 -9.34 3.91 -6.94
CA SER A 85 -8.17 3.88 -7.83
C SER A 85 -8.47 3.14 -9.14
N ARG A 86 -9.18 1.99 -9.08
CA ARG A 86 -9.63 1.28 -10.28
C ARG A 86 -10.51 2.13 -11.19
N GLU A 87 -11.49 2.84 -10.62
CA GLU A 87 -12.37 3.71 -11.41
C GLU A 87 -11.58 4.79 -12.15
N TRP A 88 -10.56 5.38 -11.50
CA TRP A 88 -9.70 6.37 -12.14
C TRP A 88 -8.76 5.79 -13.18
N VAL A 89 -8.19 4.60 -12.95
CA VAL A 89 -7.41 3.90 -13.97
C VAL A 89 -8.24 3.70 -15.24
N LEU A 90 -9.49 3.24 -15.09
CA LEU A 90 -10.40 3.07 -16.24
C LEU A 90 -10.74 4.40 -16.92
N ARG A 91 -11.05 5.46 -16.15
CA ARG A 91 -11.37 6.79 -16.73
C ARG A 91 -10.18 7.41 -17.46
N LEU A 92 -8.96 7.23 -16.95
CA LEU A 92 -7.76 7.78 -17.57
C LEU A 92 -7.35 6.93 -18.79
N GLY A 93 -7.40 5.61 -18.67
CA GLY A 93 -7.05 4.67 -19.73
C GLY A 93 -8.02 4.69 -20.91
N ASP A 94 -9.32 4.77 -20.66
CA ASP A 94 -10.36 4.83 -21.71
C ASP A 94 -10.82 6.28 -21.99
N GLY A 95 -10.04 7.26 -21.53
CA GLY A 95 -10.33 8.68 -21.67
C GLY A 95 -9.91 9.25 -23.03
N THR A 96 -9.01 10.22 -23.01
CA THR A 96 -8.40 10.78 -24.22
C THR A 96 -7.08 10.07 -24.52
N LYS A 97 -6.52 10.29 -25.71
CA LYS A 97 -5.17 9.80 -26.03
C LYS A 97 -4.14 10.29 -25.00
N GLU A 98 -4.19 11.56 -24.61
CA GLU A 98 -3.26 12.12 -23.63
C GLU A 98 -3.41 11.45 -22.25
N SER A 99 -4.64 11.25 -21.76
CA SER A 99 -4.83 10.61 -20.44
C SER A 99 -4.41 9.14 -20.46
N HIS A 100 -4.64 8.45 -21.60
CA HIS A 100 -4.20 7.08 -21.82
C HIS A 100 -2.68 6.97 -21.80
N ASP A 101 -1.99 7.81 -22.58
CA ASP A 101 -0.52 7.81 -22.66
C ASP A 101 0.09 8.04 -21.26
N ARG A 102 -0.41 9.04 -20.52
CA ARG A 102 0.09 9.36 -19.16
C ARG A 102 -0.11 8.24 -18.14
N ILE A 103 -1.29 7.60 -18.11
CA ILE A 103 -1.53 6.51 -17.16
C ILE A 103 -0.72 5.27 -17.52
N GLN A 104 -0.50 5.01 -18.81
CA GLN A 104 0.38 3.93 -19.27
C GLN A 104 1.84 4.18 -18.86
N GLU A 105 2.37 5.39 -19.13
CA GLU A 105 3.71 5.80 -18.69
C GLU A 105 3.88 5.64 -17.17
N SER A 106 2.85 6.02 -16.39
CA SER A 106 2.84 5.83 -14.95
C SER A 106 2.97 4.36 -14.53
N PHE A 107 2.26 3.45 -15.20
CA PHE A 107 2.38 2.01 -14.93
C PHE A 107 3.75 1.49 -15.33
N ASP A 108 4.28 1.91 -16.48
CA ASP A 108 5.59 1.49 -16.98
C ASP A 108 6.71 1.89 -16.00
N GLU A 109 6.65 3.12 -15.45
CA GLU A 109 7.61 3.60 -14.44
C GLU A 109 7.47 2.86 -13.10
N LEU A 110 6.23 2.64 -12.63
CA LEU A 110 5.98 2.04 -11.32
C LEU A 110 6.16 0.53 -11.29
N TRP A 111 6.14 -0.14 -12.44
CA TRP A 111 6.10 -1.60 -12.50
C TRP A 111 7.29 -2.26 -11.81
N MET A 112 8.47 -1.64 -11.88
CA MET A 112 9.70 -2.18 -11.28
C MET A 112 9.60 -2.39 -9.76
N TYR A 113 8.74 -1.63 -9.06
CA TYR A 113 8.56 -1.71 -7.61
C TYR A 113 7.56 -2.81 -7.19
N THR A 114 6.85 -3.43 -8.13
CA THR A 114 5.82 -4.42 -7.81
C THR A 114 6.39 -5.75 -7.33
N ASN A 115 7.66 -6.05 -7.64
CA ASN A 115 8.32 -7.29 -7.20
C ASN A 115 8.45 -7.36 -5.68
N GLU A 116 8.74 -6.23 -5.02
CA GLU A 116 8.89 -6.15 -3.57
C GLU A 116 7.60 -6.57 -2.84
N LEU A 117 6.43 -6.31 -3.42
CA LEU A 117 5.13 -6.68 -2.86
C LEU A 117 5.00 -8.19 -2.61
N PHE A 118 5.74 -9.01 -3.36
CA PHE A 118 5.69 -10.46 -3.29
C PHE A 118 6.99 -11.08 -2.79
N TYR A 119 7.95 -10.24 -2.38
CA TYR A 119 9.18 -10.69 -1.79
C TYR A 119 8.90 -11.27 -0.39
N MET A 120 9.49 -12.42 -0.11
CA MET A 120 9.41 -13.10 1.19
C MET A 120 10.84 -13.30 1.66
N ASP A 121 11.15 -12.84 2.87
CA ASP A 121 12.43 -13.10 3.52
C ASP A 121 12.34 -14.33 4.44
N GLU A 122 13.40 -14.59 5.20
CA GLU A 122 13.52 -15.76 6.08
C GLU A 122 12.86 -15.57 7.45
N VAL A 123 12.24 -14.41 7.72
CA VAL A 123 11.67 -14.04 9.01
C VAL A 123 10.21 -14.47 9.14
#